data_AF-A0A960PIQ0-F1
#
_entry.id   AF-A0A960PIQ0-F1
#
_cell.length_a   1.000
_cell.length_b   1.000
_cell.length_c   1.000
_cell.angle_alpha   90.00
_cell.angle_beta   90.00
_cell.angle_gamma   90.00
#
_symmetry.space_group_name_H-M   'P 1'
#
loop_
_entity.id
_entity.type
_entity.pdbx_description
1 polymer ?
#
loop_
_entity_poly.entity_id
_entity_poly.type
_entity_poly.pdbx_seq_one_letter_code
_entity_poly.pdbx_strand_id
1 'polypeptide(L)'
;MTVRAGRLLNLLLVLQQGGRFTAAQLARRLAVSERTVLRDLEVLSGSGVPVYGVRGPGGGFELLDTFQQTVPPLPPGLTVTEGQLRRVRVRLSPSALQVALINGKPAGWRARPTAVAPPDRPDWVEGSFRFSSYGVAVSELVALGPEVEVLLPVELRQTMATVGQRIVELHTEPS
;
A
#
# COMPACT_ATOMS: atom_id res chain seq x y z
N MET A 1 -26.46 8.87 5.55
CA MET A 1 -26.68 8.17 4.27
C MET A 1 -25.65 7.07 4.13
N THR A 2 -26.09 5.83 4.26
CA THR A 2 -25.25 4.63 4.32
C THR A 2 -24.73 4.30 2.92
N VAL A 3 -23.42 4.42 2.72
CA VAL A 3 -22.77 3.91 1.50
C VAL A 3 -22.76 2.39 1.60
N ARG A 4 -23.27 1.69 0.58
CA ARG A 4 -23.23 0.21 0.55
C ARG A 4 -21.80 -0.22 0.24
N ALA A 5 -21.18 -1.01 1.13
CA ALA A 5 -19.81 -1.50 0.99
C ALA A 5 -19.52 -2.14 -0.39
N GLY A 6 -20.49 -2.86 -0.97
CA GLY A 6 -20.35 -3.46 -2.31
C GLY A 6 -20.15 -2.44 -3.43
N ARG A 7 -20.65 -1.20 -3.29
CA ARG A 7 -20.48 -0.15 -4.30
C ARG A 7 -19.09 0.47 -4.27
N LEU A 8 -18.52 0.67 -3.07
CA LEU A 8 -17.13 1.12 -2.91
C LEU A 8 -16.16 0.09 -3.47
N LEU A 9 -16.44 -1.20 -3.23
CA LEU A 9 -15.66 -2.29 -3.80
C LEU A 9 -15.74 -2.31 -5.33
N ASN A 10 -16.93 -2.16 -5.92
CA ASN A 10 -17.08 -2.10 -7.38
C ASN A 10 -16.37 -0.88 -7.98
N LEU A 11 -16.46 0.29 -7.35
CA LEU A 11 -15.73 1.48 -7.78
C LEU A 11 -14.21 1.24 -7.74
N LEU A 12 -13.71 0.62 -6.68
CA LEU A 12 -12.30 0.25 -6.55
C LEU A 12 -11.86 -0.74 -7.64
N LEU A 13 -12.64 -1.78 -7.90
CA LEU A 13 -12.33 -2.78 -8.94
C LEU A 13 -12.30 -2.16 -10.34
N VAL A 14 -13.20 -1.22 -10.64
CA VAL A 14 -13.18 -0.49 -11.91
C VAL A 14 -11.90 0.34 -12.06
N LEU A 15 -11.45 0.99 -10.98
CA LEU A 15 -10.20 1.76 -11.00
C LEU A 15 -8.94 0.86 -11.09
N GLN A 16 -8.99 -0.37 -10.55
CA GLN A 16 -7.87 -1.33 -10.63
C GLN A 16 -7.67 -1.95 -12.02
N GLN A 17 -8.68 -1.91 -12.90
CA GLN A 17 -8.56 -2.40 -14.29
C GLN A 17 -7.59 -1.56 -15.15
N GLY A 18 -7.06 -0.47 -14.59
CA GLY A 18 -6.14 0.43 -15.25
C GLY A 18 -6.86 1.50 -16.08
N GLY A 19 -6.26 2.68 -16.12
CA GLY A 19 -6.72 3.81 -16.94
C GLY A 19 -7.47 4.91 -16.18
N ARG A 20 -7.76 5.98 -16.92
CA ARG A 20 -8.40 7.21 -16.43
C ARG A 20 -9.90 7.19 -16.70
N PHE A 21 -10.70 7.45 -15.67
CA PHE A 21 -12.15 7.52 -15.81
C PHE A 21 -12.70 8.86 -15.33
N THR A 22 -13.47 9.54 -16.18
CA THR A 22 -14.31 10.68 -15.77
C THR A 22 -15.39 10.24 -14.79
N ALA A 23 -15.91 11.19 -13.99
CA ALA A 23 -17.07 10.96 -13.13
C ALA A 23 -18.26 10.39 -13.92
N ALA A 24 -18.51 10.93 -15.12
CA ALA A 24 -19.56 10.47 -16.03
C ALA A 24 -19.36 9.01 -16.48
N GLN A 25 -18.14 8.59 -16.77
CA GLN A 25 -17.84 7.20 -17.16
C GLN A 25 -18.04 6.24 -15.99
N LEU A 26 -17.58 6.61 -14.79
CA LEU A 26 -17.78 5.82 -13.57
C LEU A 26 -19.27 5.72 -13.21
N ALA A 27 -20.01 6.83 -13.36
CA ALA A 27 -21.45 6.90 -13.11
C ALA A 27 -22.23 5.93 -14.02
N ARG A 28 -21.89 5.90 -15.32
CA ARG A 28 -22.47 4.96 -16.27
C ARG A 28 -22.12 3.51 -15.94
N ARG A 29 -20.87 3.20 -15.62
CA ARG A 29 -20.41 1.84 -15.29
C ARG A 29 -21.04 1.29 -14.01
N LEU A 30 -21.26 2.17 -13.03
CA LEU A 30 -21.79 1.79 -11.72
C LEU A 30 -23.31 2.01 -11.60
N ALA A 31 -23.97 2.47 -12.67
CA ALA A 31 -25.40 2.80 -12.72
C ALA A 31 -25.85 3.75 -11.58
N VAL A 32 -25.06 4.79 -11.32
CA VAL A 32 -25.32 5.80 -10.28
C VAL A 32 -25.13 7.22 -10.82
N SER A 33 -25.50 8.23 -10.02
CA SER A 33 -25.24 9.63 -10.37
C SER A 33 -23.77 10.00 -10.21
N GLU A 34 -23.29 10.99 -10.97
CA GLU A 34 -21.94 11.53 -10.81
C GLU A 34 -21.69 12.07 -9.39
N ARG A 35 -22.70 12.67 -8.75
CA ARG A 35 -22.64 13.10 -7.35
C ARG A 35 -22.38 11.93 -6.39
N THR A 36 -22.96 10.76 -6.68
CA THR A 36 -22.72 9.53 -5.90
C THR A 36 -21.30 9.03 -6.10
N VAL A 37 -20.80 9.05 -7.34
CA VAL A 37 -19.42 8.67 -7.65
C VAL A 37 -18.43 9.57 -6.91
N LEU A 38 -18.59 10.89 -7.01
CA LEU A 38 -17.71 11.86 -6.35
C LEU A 38 -17.69 11.65 -4.82
N ARG A 39 -18.86 11.40 -4.23
CA ARG A 39 -18.95 11.07 -2.80
C ARG A 39 -18.27 9.74 -2.46
N ASP A 40 -18.46 8.70 -3.27
CA ASP A 40 -17.84 7.40 -3.03
C ASP A 40 -16.31 7.47 -3.23
N LEU A 41 -15.82 8.30 -4.15
CA LEU A 41 -14.39 8.62 -4.33
C LEU A 41 -13.81 9.32 -3.10
N GLU A 42 -14.51 10.29 -2.52
CA GLU A 42 -14.11 10.93 -1.26
C GLU A 42 -14.03 9.92 -0.11
N VAL A 43 -14.98 9.00 -0.03
CA VAL A 43 -14.98 7.93 0.98
C VAL A 43 -13.81 6.97 0.78
N LEU A 44 -13.50 6.59 -0.46
CA LEU A 44 -12.32 5.77 -0.78
C LEU A 44 -11.02 6.49 -0.40
N SER A 45 -10.88 7.77 -0.75
CA SER A 45 -9.72 8.59 -0.38
C SER A 45 -9.57 8.70 1.14
N GLY A 46 -10.66 8.97 1.86
CA GLY A 46 -10.67 9.00 3.33
C GLY A 46 -10.36 7.66 4.01
N SER A 47 -10.48 6.55 3.28
CA SER A 47 -10.11 5.19 3.76
C SER A 47 -8.65 4.80 3.46
N GLY A 48 -7.86 5.71 2.88
CA GLY A 48 -6.44 5.49 2.58
C GLY A 48 -6.16 4.89 1.21
N VAL A 49 -7.16 4.84 0.31
CA VAL A 49 -6.97 4.46 -1.10
C VAL A 49 -6.48 5.69 -1.88
N PRO A 50 -5.30 5.65 -2.54
CA PRO A 50 -4.72 6.80 -3.22
C PRO A 50 -5.38 7.04 -4.59
N VAL A 51 -6.61 7.56 -4.57
CA VAL A 51 -7.32 8.03 -5.77
C VAL A 51 -7.06 9.51 -5.97
N TYR A 52 -6.66 9.93 -7.17
CA TYR A 52 -6.49 11.35 -7.49
C TYR A 52 -7.21 11.72 -8.79
N GLY A 53 -7.57 13.00 -8.89
CA GLY A 53 -8.19 13.58 -10.08
C GLY A 53 -7.19 14.39 -10.88
N VAL A 54 -7.06 14.09 -12.18
CA VAL A 54 -6.30 14.90 -13.14
C VAL A 54 -7.27 15.88 -13.79
N ARG A 55 -6.96 17.19 -13.77
CA ARG A 55 -7.77 18.24 -14.42
C ARG A 55 -7.30 18.46 -15.87
N GLY A 56 -8.23 18.77 -16.78
CA GLY A 56 -7.96 19.14 -18.18
C GLY A 56 -8.74 18.29 -19.21
N PRO A 57 -8.58 18.56 -20.52
CA PRO A 57 -9.13 17.72 -21.58
C PRO A 57 -8.53 16.32 -21.50
N GLY A 58 -9.37 15.29 -21.31
CA GLY A 58 -8.91 13.92 -21.02
C GLY A 58 -8.57 13.65 -19.55
N GLY A 59 -8.89 14.60 -18.65
CA GLY A 59 -8.80 14.44 -17.21
C GLY A 59 -9.80 13.41 -16.65
N GLY A 60 -9.54 12.92 -15.45
CA GLY A 60 -10.33 11.85 -14.83
C GLY A 60 -9.74 11.41 -13.51
N PHE A 61 -10.39 10.44 -12.89
CA PHE A 61 -9.97 9.77 -11.68
C PHE A 61 -9.18 8.52 -12.05
N GLU A 62 -8.02 8.35 -11.41
CA GLU A 62 -7.20 7.16 -11.51
C GLU A 62 -6.61 6.78 -10.15
N LEU A 63 -6.24 5.52 -9.99
CA LEU A 63 -5.44 5.07 -8.86
C LEU A 63 -3.98 5.39 -9.14
N LEU A 64 -3.23 5.74 -8.10
CA LEU A 64 -1.77 5.80 -8.16
C LEU A 64 -1.23 4.49 -8.73
N ASP A 65 -0.34 4.55 -9.72
CA ASP A 65 0.21 3.39 -10.44
C ASP A 65 0.82 2.35 -9.50
N THR A 66 1.35 2.77 -8.34
CA THR A 66 1.85 1.89 -7.28
C THR A 66 0.76 1.07 -6.56
N PHE A 67 -0.52 1.44 -6.70
CA PHE A 67 -1.68 0.69 -6.22
C PHE A 67 -2.32 -0.19 -7.31
N GLN A 68 -1.99 0.07 -8.59
CA GLN A 68 -2.43 -0.75 -9.72
C GLN A 68 -1.60 -2.04 -9.86
N GLN A 69 -0.41 -2.09 -9.25
CA GLN A 69 0.51 -3.22 -9.36
C GLN A 69 0.38 -4.16 -8.14
N THR A 70 -0.22 -5.33 -8.39
CA THR A 70 -0.14 -6.61 -7.64
C THR A 70 -1.49 -7.13 -7.12
N VAL A 71 -2.32 -7.61 -8.05
CA VAL A 71 -2.95 -8.93 -7.88
C VAL A 71 -2.56 -9.74 -9.12
N PRO A 72 -1.55 -10.63 -9.05
CA PRO A 72 -1.34 -11.56 -10.15
C PRO A 72 -2.61 -12.41 -10.32
N PRO A 73 -3.04 -12.72 -11.56
CA PRO A 73 -4.16 -13.61 -11.77
C PRO A 73 -3.87 -14.93 -11.07
N LEU A 74 -4.82 -15.37 -10.25
CA LEU A 74 -4.70 -16.64 -9.54
C LEU A 74 -4.60 -17.77 -10.59
N PRO A 75 -3.60 -18.66 -10.53
CA PRO A 75 -3.55 -19.83 -11.39
C PRO A 75 -4.87 -20.62 -11.28
N PRO A 76 -5.45 -21.10 -12.40
CA PRO A 76 -6.63 -21.96 -12.34
C PRO A 76 -6.30 -23.23 -11.55
N GLY A 77 -7.06 -23.48 -10.47
CA GLY A 77 -6.85 -24.62 -9.57
C GLY A 77 -6.45 -24.27 -8.13
N LEU A 78 -6.21 -22.99 -7.82
CA LEU A 78 -6.05 -22.54 -6.45
C LEU A 78 -7.38 -21.97 -5.93
N THR A 79 -7.94 -22.58 -4.89
CA THR A 79 -8.90 -21.91 -4.02
C THR A 79 -8.25 -20.66 -3.44
N VAL A 80 -8.94 -19.51 -3.49
CA VAL A 80 -8.58 -18.36 -2.65
C VAL A 80 -8.76 -18.80 -1.20
N THR A 81 -7.68 -19.23 -0.57
CA THR A 81 -7.63 -19.28 0.89
C THR A 81 -7.61 -17.82 1.32
N GLU A 82 -8.70 -17.34 1.92
CA GLU A 82 -8.74 -16.03 2.56
C GLU A 82 -7.45 -15.76 3.35
N GLY A 83 -6.96 -14.53 3.22
CA GLY A 83 -5.63 -14.08 3.61
C GLY A 83 -5.02 -14.80 4.83
N GLN A 84 -4.12 -15.74 4.56
CA GLN A 84 -3.20 -16.24 5.57
C GLN A 84 -2.30 -15.07 5.98
N LEU A 85 -2.65 -14.40 7.08
CA LEU A 85 -1.90 -13.28 7.64
C LEU A 85 -0.45 -13.70 7.86
N ARG A 86 0.45 -13.19 7.04
CA ARG A 86 1.88 -13.47 7.11
C ARG A 86 2.52 -12.51 8.11
N ARG A 87 3.57 -12.96 8.80
CA ARG A 87 4.29 -12.14 9.78
C ARG A 87 5.59 -11.66 9.18
N VAL A 88 5.84 -10.36 9.30
CA VAL A 88 7.15 -9.75 9.03
C VAL A 88 7.88 -9.56 10.34
N ARG A 89 9.20 -9.79 10.32
CA ARG A 89 10.11 -9.29 11.36
C ARG A 89 10.93 -8.18 10.76
N VAL A 90 10.91 -7.01 11.39
CA VAL A 90 11.73 -5.87 11.00
C VAL A 90 12.45 -5.32 12.21
N ARG A 91 13.47 -4.53 11.93
CA ARG A 91 14.11 -3.66 12.88
C ARG A 91 13.84 -2.21 12.45
N LEU A 92 13.44 -1.37 13.41
CA LEU A 92 13.12 0.04 13.19
C LEU A 92 14.07 0.91 14.00
N SER A 93 14.51 2.02 13.44
CA SER A 93 15.15 3.07 14.23
C SER A 93 14.12 3.78 15.13
N PRO A 94 14.58 4.56 16.13
CA PRO A 94 13.69 5.39 16.95
C PRO A 94 12.81 6.34 16.11
N SER A 95 13.35 6.91 15.03
CA SER A 95 12.63 7.82 14.13
C SER A 95 11.55 7.09 13.33
N ALA A 96 11.85 5.90 12.78
CA ALA A 96 10.82 5.08 12.14
C ALA A 96 9.73 4.65 13.11
N LEU A 97 10.08 4.30 14.35
CA LEU A 97 9.10 3.94 15.37
C LEU A 97 8.18 5.12 15.71
N GLN A 98 8.73 6.33 15.79
CA GLN A 98 7.94 7.55 16.02
C GLN A 98 6.95 7.80 14.87
N VAL A 99 7.41 7.71 13.62
CA VAL A 99 6.54 7.81 12.43
C VAL A 99 5.46 6.73 12.46
N ALA A 100 5.82 5.51 12.85
CA ALA A 100 4.90 4.40 12.94
C ALA A 100 3.79 4.60 13.97
N LEU A 101 4.14 5.17 15.13
CA LEU A 101 3.19 5.49 16.19
C LEU A 101 2.24 6.62 15.79
N ILE A 102 2.73 7.64 15.06
CA ILE A 102 1.92 8.76 14.58
C ILE A 102 0.94 8.30 13.49
N ASN A 103 1.41 7.49 12.54
CA ASN A 103 0.64 7.09 11.38
C ASN A 103 -0.16 5.79 11.59
N GLY A 104 0.02 5.12 12.73
CA GLY A 104 -0.60 3.82 13.03
C GLY A 104 -0.13 2.68 12.14
N LYS A 105 1.02 2.83 11.46
CA LYS A 105 1.57 1.87 10.49
C LYS A 105 3.00 1.49 10.84
N PRO A 106 3.40 0.21 10.79
CA PRO A 106 2.62 -0.89 10.26
C PRO A 106 1.54 -1.38 11.25
N ALA A 107 0.36 -1.71 10.70
CA ALA A 107 -0.78 -2.11 11.51
C ALA A 107 -0.49 -3.39 12.31
N GLY A 108 -0.80 -3.38 13.61
CA GLY A 108 -0.56 -4.53 14.47
C GLY A 108 0.90 -4.74 14.88
N TRP A 109 1.71 -3.66 14.86
CA TRP A 109 3.06 -3.64 15.42
C TRP A 109 3.14 -4.26 16.82
N ARG A 110 4.20 -5.05 17.03
CA ARG A 110 4.57 -5.69 18.29
C ARG A 110 6.08 -5.60 18.43
N ALA A 111 6.56 -4.80 19.36
CA ALA A 111 7.98 -4.79 19.74
C ALA A 111 8.38 -6.17 20.28
N ARG A 112 9.59 -6.63 19.95
CA ARG A 112 10.19 -7.83 20.51
C ARG A 112 11.26 -7.42 21.52
N PRO A 113 11.11 -7.78 22.80
CA PRO A 113 12.04 -7.39 23.86
C PRO A 113 13.37 -8.16 23.84
N THR A 114 13.67 -8.95 22.80
CA THR A 114 14.85 -9.82 22.78
C THR A 114 15.41 -9.94 21.38
N ALA A 115 16.11 -8.89 20.98
CA ALA A 115 17.03 -8.94 19.87
C ALA A 115 18.33 -8.29 20.31
N VAL A 116 19.45 -8.97 20.04
CA VAL A 116 20.75 -8.32 20.12
C VAL A 116 20.72 -7.22 19.07
N ALA A 117 20.69 -5.96 19.53
CA ALA A 117 20.77 -4.82 18.63
C ALA A 117 22.10 -4.88 17.87
N PRO A 118 22.14 -4.50 16.58
CA PRO A 118 23.38 -4.45 15.82
C PRO A 118 24.43 -3.59 16.55
N PRO A 119 25.71 -3.99 16.57
CA PRO A 119 26.75 -3.23 17.26
C PRO A 119 26.88 -1.79 16.78
N ASP A 120 26.57 -1.55 15.50
CA ASP A 120 26.58 -0.25 14.83
C ASP A 120 25.35 0.61 15.15
N ARG A 121 24.26 -0.02 15.60
CA ARG A 121 22.94 0.61 15.75
C ARG A 121 22.19 0.08 16.99
N PRO A 122 22.67 0.39 18.21
CA PRO A 122 22.13 -0.16 19.45
C PRO A 122 20.70 0.27 19.77
N ASP A 123 20.28 1.43 19.25
CA ASP A 123 18.97 2.03 19.55
C ASP A 123 17.85 1.50 18.65
N TRP A 124 18.17 0.57 17.75
CA TRP A 124 17.23 -0.01 16.80
C TRP A 124 16.42 -1.14 17.45
N VAL A 125 15.10 -1.04 17.34
CA VAL A 125 14.17 -1.96 18.00
C VAL A 125 13.65 -2.98 17.00
N GLU A 126 13.79 -4.27 17.34
CA GLU A 126 13.13 -5.32 16.60
C GLU A 126 11.64 -5.43 16.95
N GLY A 127 10.84 -5.74 15.94
CA GLY A 127 9.45 -6.05 16.14
C GLY A 127 8.86 -6.81 14.97
N SER A 128 7.56 -7.02 15.05
CA SER A 128 6.83 -7.74 14.02
C SER A 128 5.44 -7.17 13.83
N PHE A 129 4.95 -7.29 12.61
CA PHE A 129 3.57 -6.95 12.26
C PHE A 129 3.04 -7.99 11.26
N ARG A 130 1.74 -7.95 11.02
CA ARG A 130 1.05 -8.87 10.10
C ARG A 130 0.65 -8.14 8.82
N PHE A 131 0.69 -8.86 7.70
CA PHE A 131 0.30 -8.33 6.41
C PHE A 131 -0.50 -9.36 5.61
N SER A 132 -1.36 -8.87 4.71
CA SER A 132 -2.21 -9.68 3.82
C SER A 132 -1.57 -9.94 2.45
N SER A 133 -0.67 -9.06 1.99
CA SER A 133 0.10 -9.23 0.74
C SER A 133 1.47 -8.53 0.82
N TYR A 134 2.46 -9.04 0.05
CA TYR A 134 3.78 -8.43 0.00
C TYR A 134 3.74 -6.99 -0.52
N GLY A 135 2.86 -6.67 -1.48
CA GLY A 135 2.69 -5.30 -1.98
C GLY A 135 2.32 -4.32 -0.87
N VAL A 136 1.35 -4.67 -0.02
CA VAL A 136 0.97 -3.84 1.14
C VAL A 136 2.13 -3.69 2.11
N ALA A 137 2.85 -4.78 2.41
CA ALA A 137 4.00 -4.74 3.30
C ALA A 137 5.12 -3.82 2.75
N VAL A 138 5.42 -3.90 1.45
CA VAL A 138 6.41 -3.02 0.81
C VAL A 138 5.99 -1.56 0.92
N SER A 139 4.74 -1.22 0.58
CA SER A 139 4.27 0.17 0.66
C SER A 139 4.35 0.74 2.07
N GLU A 140 3.98 -0.04 3.10
CA GLU A 140 4.08 0.40 4.49
C GLU A 140 5.54 0.59 4.94
N LEU A 141 6.43 -0.29 4.50
CA LEU A 141 7.85 -0.22 4.87
C LEU A 141 8.56 0.93 4.16
N VAL A 142 8.31 1.14 2.86
CA VAL A 142 8.89 2.26 2.09
C VAL A 142 8.49 3.61 2.67
N ALA A 143 7.27 3.73 3.22
CA ALA A 143 6.82 4.95 3.87
C ALA A 143 7.61 5.30 5.15
N LEU A 144 8.35 4.35 5.73
CA LEU A 144 9.26 4.59 6.85
C LEU A 144 10.64 5.11 6.40
N GLY A 145 10.90 5.16 5.09
CA GLY A 145 12.18 5.61 4.53
C GLY A 145 13.34 4.63 4.80
N PRO A 146 14.59 5.10 4.89
CA PRO A 146 15.77 4.25 5.11
C PRO A 146 15.90 3.74 6.56
N GLU A 147 14.92 4.04 7.42
CA GLU A 147 14.93 3.80 8.86
C GLU A 147 14.34 2.43 9.25
N VAL A 148 14.22 1.51 8.28
CA VAL A 148 13.68 0.16 8.46
C VAL A 148 14.54 -0.91 7.80
N GLU A 149 14.74 -2.02 8.51
CA GLU A 149 15.42 -3.21 8.00
C GLU A 149 14.50 -4.43 8.09
N VAL A 150 14.30 -5.15 6.99
CA VAL A 150 13.54 -6.41 6.98
C VAL A 150 14.43 -7.56 7.41
N LEU A 151 14.09 -8.22 8.51
CA LEU A 151 14.79 -9.41 9.01
C LEU A 151 14.22 -10.70 8.44
N LEU A 152 12.90 -10.79 8.33
CA LEU A 152 12.20 -11.89 7.66
C LEU A 152 10.84 -11.43 7.13
N PRO A 153 10.30 -12.09 6.10
CA PRO A 153 10.91 -13.19 5.35
C PRO A 153 11.93 -12.69 4.30
N VAL A 154 12.82 -13.57 3.81
CA VAL A 154 13.94 -13.17 2.92
C VAL A 154 13.45 -12.62 1.59
N GLU A 155 12.32 -13.10 1.09
CA GLU A 155 11.71 -12.66 -0.16
C GLU A 155 11.31 -11.18 -0.05
N LEU A 156 10.72 -10.77 1.08
CA LEU A 156 10.36 -9.36 1.28
C LEU A 156 11.61 -8.48 1.40
N ARG A 157 12.67 -8.99 2.04
CA ARG A 157 13.95 -8.26 2.12
C ARG A 157 14.52 -8.04 0.71
N GLN A 158 14.49 -9.06 -0.15
CA GLN A 158 14.93 -8.94 -1.55
C GLN A 158 14.08 -7.94 -2.34
N THR A 159 12.75 -7.96 -2.14
CA THR A 159 11.86 -6.96 -2.75
C THR A 159 12.21 -5.55 -2.29
N MET A 160 12.42 -5.33 -0.99
CA MET A 160 12.82 -4.01 -0.46
C MET A 160 14.18 -3.56 -1.01
N ALA A 161 15.15 -4.46 -1.14
CA ALA A 161 16.46 -4.15 -1.75
C ALA A 161 16.31 -3.70 -3.21
N THR A 162 15.46 -4.37 -3.98
CA THR A 162 15.15 -4.01 -5.38
C THR A 162 14.53 -2.62 -5.47
N VAL A 163 13.56 -2.32 -4.59
CA VAL A 163 12.94 -0.99 -4.52
C VAL A 163 13.97 0.08 -4.15
N GLY A 164 14.82 -0.19 -3.16
CA GLY A 164 15.89 0.72 -2.76
C GLY A 164 16.87 1.02 -3.89
N GLN A 165 17.28 0.01 -4.65
CA GLN A 165 18.15 0.19 -5.81
C GLN A 165 17.49 1.03 -6.90
N ARG A 166 16.19 0.82 -7.16
CA ARG A 166 15.43 1.64 -8.11
C ARG A 166 15.38 3.11 -7.68
N ILE A 167 15.24 3.39 -6.38
CA ILE A 167 15.28 4.75 -5.85
C ILE A 167 16.64 5.38 -6.13
N VAL A 168 17.74 4.66 -5.89
CA VAL A 168 19.10 5.14 -6.18
C VAL A 168 19.27 5.47 -7.67
N GLU A 169 18.89 4.55 -8.56
CA GLU A 169 18.97 4.74 -10.02
C GLU A 169 18.28 6.04 -10.46
N LEU A 170 17.04 6.26 -10.01
CA LEU A 170 16.25 7.45 -10.34
C LEU A 170 16.88 8.77 -9.91
N HIS A 171 17.82 8.75 -8.96
CA HIS A 171 18.48 9.95 -8.42
C HIS A 171 19.97 10.05 -8.81
N THR A 172 20.49 9.06 -9.54
CA THR A 172 21.87 9.05 -10.03
C THR A 172 21.98 9.13 -11.55
N GLU A 173 20.90 8.89 -12.30
CA GLU A 173 20.86 9.19 -13.72
C GLU A 173 20.89 10.72 -13.95
N PRO A 174 21.88 11.27 -14.67
CA PRO A 174 21.90 12.69 -15.00
C PRO A 174 20.79 13.02 -15.99
N SER A 175 19.96 14.02 -15.63
CA SER A 175 18.90 14.60 -16.45
C SER A 175 19.39 15.22 -17.75
#